data_AF-A0A7C9KXI9-F1
#
_entry.id   AF-A0A7C9KXI9-F1
#
_cell.length_a   1.000
_cell.length_b   1.000
_cell.length_c   1.000
_cell.angle_alpha   90.00
_cell.angle_beta   90.00
_cell.angle_gamma   90.00
#
_symmetry.space_group_name_H-M   'P 1'
#
loop_
_entity.id
_entity.type
_entity.pdbx_description
1 polymer ?
#
loop_
_entity_poly.entity_id
_entity_poly.type
_entity_poly.pdbx_seq_one_letter_code
_entity_poly.pdbx_strand_id
1 'polypeptide(L)' 'MATNRERLEAEMQAAAAANDFERAAKLRDELRALAFDPSEIHAQVPGAMGIGTQHPRPLPPEGWQRPKKPDPMTRGRRK' A
#
# COMPACT_ATOMS: atom_id res chain seq x y z
N MET A 1 18.01 -24.52 9.20
CA MET A 1 18.06 -24.61 7.72
C MET A 1 17.85 -23.21 7.19
N ALA A 2 18.81 -22.64 6.46
CA ALA A 2 18.66 -21.31 5.90
C ALA A 2 17.47 -21.28 4.93
N THR A 3 16.67 -20.23 4.98
CA THR A 3 15.52 -20.10 4.08
C THR A 3 16.00 -19.88 2.64
N ASN A 4 15.15 -20.18 1.65
CA ASN A 4 15.52 -19.99 0.24
C ASN A 4 15.95 -18.54 -0.07
N ARG A 5 15.32 -17.58 0.63
CA ARG A 5 15.61 -16.15 0.55
C ARG A 5 17.00 -15.80 1.09
N GLU A 6 17.34 -16.27 2.28
CA GLU A 6 18.65 -16.04 2.91
C GLU A 6 19.81 -16.53 2.03
N ARG A 7 19.60 -17.66 1.33
CA ARG A 7 20.61 -18.19 0.38
C ARG A 7 20.84 -17.24 -0.80
N LEU A 8 19.77 -16.75 -1.42
CA LEU A 8 19.85 -15.78 -2.52
C LEU A 8 20.48 -14.45 -2.08
N GLU A 9 20.17 -13.99 -0.86
CA GLU A 9 20.80 -12.79 -0.28
C GLU A 9 22.31 -12.98 -0.10
N ALA A 10 22.74 -14.13 0.42
CA ALA A 10 24.16 -14.45 0.58
C ALA A 10 24.88 -14.55 -0.77
N GLU A 11 24.28 -15.18 -1.78
CA GLU A 11 24.83 -15.28 -3.14
C GLU A 11 24.95 -13.90 -3.81
N MET A 12 23.97 -13.02 -3.62
CA MET A 12 23.99 -11.67 -4.16
C MET A 12 25.14 -10.86 -3.57
N GLN A 13 25.34 -10.95 -2.25
CA GLN A 13 26.45 -10.26 -1.58
C GLN A 13 27.82 -10.81 -2.02
N ALA A 14 27.93 -12.12 -2.21
CA ALA A 14 29.15 -12.75 -2.72
C ALA A 14 29.45 -12.27 -4.17
N ALA A 15 28.44 -12.19 -5.03
CA ALA A 15 28.60 -11.66 -6.39
C ALA A 15 29.02 -10.18 -6.39
N ALA A 16 28.42 -9.36 -5.53
CA ALA A 16 28.79 -7.95 -5.37
C ALA A 16 30.24 -7.79 -4.86
N ALA A 17 30.67 -8.61 -3.90
CA ALA A 17 32.05 -8.62 -3.41
C ALA A 17 33.06 -9.04 -4.48
N ALA A 18 32.65 -9.90 -5.42
CA ALA A 18 33.45 -10.28 -6.59
C ALA A 18 33.38 -9.25 -7.75
N ASN A 19 32.66 -8.13 -7.59
CA ASN A 19 32.36 -7.13 -8.62
C ASN A 19 31.57 -7.67 -9.83
N ASP A 20 30.86 -8.79 -9.66
CA ASP A 20 29.93 -9.32 -10.66
C ASP A 20 28.53 -8.71 -10.44
N PHE A 21 28.40 -7.45 -10.85
CA PHE A 21 27.17 -6.68 -10.66
C PHE A 21 26.01 -7.19 -11.53
N GLU A 22 26.29 -7.83 -12.65
CA GLU A 22 25.28 -8.48 -13.49
C GLU A 22 24.63 -9.65 -12.77
N ARG A 23 25.45 -10.53 -12.18
CA ARG A 23 24.96 -11.63 -11.34
C ARG A 23 24.21 -11.10 -10.11
N ALA A 24 24.74 -10.08 -9.45
CA ALA A 24 24.08 -9.47 -8.29
C ALA A 24 22.72 -8.84 -8.67
N ALA A 25 22.62 -8.17 -9.83
CA ALA A 25 21.38 -7.59 -10.30
C ALA A 25 20.31 -8.66 -10.58
N LYS A 26 20.67 -9.77 -11.22
CA LYS A 26 19.75 -10.90 -11.45
C LYS A 26 19.23 -11.48 -10.14
N LEU A 27 20.11 -11.73 -9.18
CA LEU A 27 19.73 -12.25 -7.86
C LEU A 27 18.83 -11.27 -7.08
N ARG A 28 19.09 -9.96 -7.19
CA ARG A 28 18.22 -8.92 -6.62
C ARG A 28 16.82 -8.97 -7.23
N ASP A 29 16.71 -9.13 -8.54
CA ASP A 29 15.43 -9.16 -9.23
C ASP A 29 14.64 -10.44 -8.88
N GLU A 30 15.31 -11.57 -8.71
CA GLU A 30 14.73 -12.81 -8.18
C GLU A 30 14.22 -12.64 -6.73
N LEU A 31 15.03 -12.04 -5.86
CA LEU A 31 14.62 -11.70 -4.49
C LEU A 31 13.40 -10.78 -4.46
N ARG A 32 13.36 -9.81 -5.37
CA ARG A 32 12.22 -8.89 -5.50
C ARG A 32 10.98 -9.63 -5.97
N ALA A 33 11.09 -10.56 -6.92
CA ALA A 33 9.97 -11.37 -7.37
C ALA A 33 9.41 -12.26 -6.25
N LEU A 34 10.27 -12.80 -5.37
CA LEU A 34 9.87 -13.56 -4.18
C LEU A 34 9.15 -12.71 -3.12
N ALA A 35 9.50 -11.42 -3.03
CA ALA A 35 8.89 -10.48 -2.10
C ALA A 35 7.69 -9.73 -2.69
N PHE A 36 7.47 -9.84 -4.00
CA PHE A 36 6.42 -9.13 -4.70
C PHE A 36 5.08 -9.80 -4.45
N ASP A 37 4.19 -9.10 -3.74
CA ASP A 37 2.79 -9.48 -3.67
C ASP A 37 2.02 -8.77 -4.79
N PRO A 38 1.50 -9.51 -5.81
CA PRO A 38 0.70 -8.92 -6.87
C PRO A 38 -0.57 -8.23 -6.36
N SER A 39 -1.02 -8.56 -5.14
CA SER A 39 -2.19 -7.95 -4.52
C SER A 39 -1.98 -6.48 -4.17
N GLU A 40 -0.73 -6.01 -4.05
CA GLU A 40 -0.41 -4.60 -3.76
C GLU A 40 -0.59 -3.68 -4.99
N ILE A 41 -0.65 -4.23 -6.20
CA ILE A 41 -0.92 -3.45 -7.41
C ILE A 41 -2.43 -3.50 -7.71
N HIS A 42 -3.12 -2.41 -7.40
CA HIS A 42 -4.52 -2.24 -7.75
C HIS A 42 -4.68 -1.41 -9.02
N ALA A 43 -5.65 -1.78 -9.85
CA ALA A 43 -6.06 -0.92 -10.96
C ALA A 43 -6.52 0.43 -10.44
N GLN A 44 -6.16 1.50 -11.14
CA GLN A 44 -6.61 2.85 -10.78
C GLN A 44 -8.15 2.94 -10.92
N VAL A 45 -8.81 3.42 -9.88
CA VAL A 45 -10.27 3.59 -9.87
C VAL A 45 -10.61 5.04 -10.21
N PRO A 46 -11.43 5.32 -11.24
CA PRO A 46 -11.93 6.67 -11.51
C PRO A 46 -12.57 7.30 -10.27
N GLY A 47 -12.18 8.52 -9.91
CA GLY A 47 -12.63 9.22 -8.69
C GLY A 47 -11.82 8.92 -7.43
N ALA A 48 -10.93 7.92 -7.44
CA ALA A 48 -9.89 7.73 -6.43
C ALA A 48 -8.55 8.40 -6.83
N MET A 49 -8.54 9.13 -7.94
CA MET A 49 -7.38 9.86 -8.45
C MET A 49 -7.49 11.35 -8.07
N GLY A 50 -6.59 11.85 -7.22
CA GLY A 50 -6.52 13.27 -6.90
C GLY A 50 -5.83 13.58 -5.57
N ILE A 51 -5.25 14.78 -5.45
CA ILE A 51 -4.75 15.30 -4.17
C ILE A 51 -5.92 15.30 -3.18
N GLY A 52 -5.85 14.48 -2.14
CA GLY A 52 -6.94 14.32 -1.17
C GLY A 52 -7.47 12.89 -1.04
N THR A 53 -7.36 12.05 -2.07
CA THR A 53 -7.93 10.68 -2.07
C THR A 53 -7.16 9.70 -1.18
N GLN A 54 -5.91 10.03 -0.85
CA GLN A 54 -5.07 9.29 0.09
C GLN A 54 -5.47 9.48 1.57
N HIS A 55 -6.34 10.45 1.89
CA HIS A 55 -6.72 10.68 3.29
C HIS A 55 -7.68 9.58 3.75
N PRO A 56 -7.35 8.85 4.83
CA PRO A 56 -8.28 7.90 5.41
C PRO A 56 -9.54 8.63 5.87
N ARG A 57 -10.72 8.11 5.50
CA ARG A 57 -11.98 8.60 6.06
C ARG A 57 -12.07 8.11 7.50
N PRO A 58 -12.23 8.99 8.50
CA PRO A 58 -12.43 8.55 9.87
C PRO A 58 -13.68 7.67 9.94
N LEU A 59 -13.52 6.45 10.49
CA LEU A 59 -14.64 5.57 10.75
C LEU A 59 -15.44 6.15 11.93
N PRO A 60 -16.78 6.27 11.80
CA PRO A 60 -17.61 6.65 12.92
C PRO A 60 -17.53 5.56 14.01
N PRO A 61 -17.65 5.93 15.29
CA PRO A 61 -17.65 4.96 16.38
C PRO A 61 -18.87 4.03 16.29
N GLU A 62 -18.75 2.84 16.90
CA GLU A 62 -19.82 1.85 16.96
C GLU A 62 -21.13 2.46 17.49
N GLY A 63 -22.25 2.24 16.79
CA GLY A 63 -23.55 2.79 17.15
C GLY A 63 -23.78 4.26 16.80
N TRP A 64 -22.85 4.94 16.13
CA TRP A 64 -23.07 6.33 15.69
C TRP A 64 -24.17 6.43 14.62
N GLN A 65 -25.23 7.16 14.92
CA GLN A 65 -26.30 7.47 13.98
C GLN A 65 -26.11 8.88 13.39
N ARG A 66 -26.02 8.96 12.06
CA ARG A 66 -25.90 10.25 11.37
C ARG A 66 -27.15 11.10 11.63
N PRO A 67 -27.03 12.36 12.09
CA PRO A 67 -28.19 13.22 12.28
C PRO A 67 -28.88 13.51 10.93
N LYS A 68 -30.20 13.57 10.95
CA LYS A 68 -31.00 13.92 9.76
C LYS A 68 -30.63 15.34 9.33
N LYS A 69 -30.30 15.52 8.04
CA LYS A 69 -30.04 16.84 7.48
C LYS A 69 -31.30 17.71 7.68
N PRO A 70 -31.18 18.92 8.23
CA PRO A 70 -32.32 19.83 8.31
C PRO A 70 -32.82 20.16 6.90
N ASP A 71 -34.13 20.38 6.79
CA ASP A 71 -34.74 20.79 5.52
C ASP A 71 -34.08 22.11 5.05
N PRO A 72 -33.62 22.23 3.80
CA PRO A 72 -33.05 23.48 3.29
C PRO A 72 -33.97 24.71 3.47
N MET A 73 -35.28 24.51 3.64
CA MET A 73 -36.28 25.56 3.92
C MET A 73 -36.59 25.75 5.41
N THR A 74 -35.85 25.11 6.32
CA THR A 74 -35.98 25.37 7.77
C THR A 74 -35.41 26.74 8.13
N ARG A 75 -36.26 27.77 8.08
CA ARG A 75 -36.07 28.99 8.86
C ARG A 75 -35.96 28.59 10.33
N GLY A 76 -34.80 28.80 10.94
CA GLY A 76 -34.53 28.49 12.35
C GLY A 76 -35.61 29.06 13.26
N ARG A 77 -36.52 28.20 13.72
CA ARG A 77 -37.39 28.47 14.85
C ARG A 77 -36.64 27.98 16.08
N ARG A 78 -36.21 28.93 16.91
CA ARG A 78 -35.58 28.69 18.21
C ARG A 78 -36.44 27.78 19.09
N LYS A 79 -35.78 26.98 19.91
CA LYS A 79 -36.11 26.86 21.32
C LYS A 79 -34.81 26.76 22.11
#